data_AF-A0A396GI72-F1
#
_entry.id   AF-A0A396GI72-F1
#
_cell.length_a   1.000
_cell.length_b   1.000
_cell.length_c   1.000
_cell.angle_alpha   90.00
_cell.angle_beta   90.00
_cell.angle_gamma   90.00
#
_symmetry.space_group_name_H-M   'P 1'
#
loop_
_entity.id
_entity.type
_entity.pdbx_description
1 polymer ?
#
loop_
_entity_poly.entity_id
_entity_poly.type
_entity_poly.pdbx_seq_one_letter_code
_entity_poly.pdbx_strand_id
1 'polypeptide(L)'
;MRRLKIADGGKDPYIFSLNNFVGRQTWEFDLDAGTPEERAQVETAHKNFYDNCFYVKPCSDLLWRFQILRENNFKQTIASVKIEDGEEISEEKVTTTLRRAVNHISALQASDGHWPSLNAGPLFYFPPLVSTTYCL
;
A
#
# COMPACT_ATOMS: atom_id res chain seq x y z
N MET A 1 -2.66 -15.35 3.88
CA MET A 1 -2.64 -13.94 3.43
C MET A 1 -1.55 -13.20 4.18
N ARG A 2 -0.91 -12.17 3.58
CA ARG A 2 0.05 -11.33 4.31
C ARG A 2 -0.71 -10.21 5.00
N ARG A 3 -0.54 -10.05 6.31
CA ARG A 3 -1.15 -9.00 7.11
C ARG A 3 -0.11 -7.94 7.43
N LEU A 4 -0.48 -6.68 7.22
CA LEU A 4 0.31 -5.53 7.65
C LEU A 4 0.04 -5.23 9.12
N LYS A 5 1.10 -5.11 9.92
CA LYS A 5 1.07 -4.59 11.28
C LYS A 5 1.70 -3.22 11.33
N ILE A 6 1.03 -2.29 11.99
CA ILE A 6 1.49 -0.93 12.23
C ILE A 6 1.89 -0.80 13.69
N ALA A 7 3.09 -0.27 13.95
CA ALA A 7 3.56 0.11 15.28
C ALA A 7 3.26 -0.93 16.38
N ASP A 8 3.70 -2.20 16.20
CA ASP A 8 3.43 -3.34 17.09
C ASP A 8 4.04 -3.22 18.52
N GLY A 9 4.51 -2.03 18.90
CA GLY A 9 4.92 -1.70 20.27
C GLY A 9 6.16 -2.42 20.78
N GLY A 10 6.91 -3.14 19.94
CA GLY A 10 8.22 -3.66 20.32
C GLY A 10 8.23 -4.89 21.20
N LYS A 11 7.29 -5.83 21.02
CA LYS A 11 7.25 -7.07 21.83
C LYS A 11 8.38 -8.05 21.54
N ASP A 12 9.10 -7.86 20.43
CA ASP A 12 10.19 -8.71 19.99
C ASP A 12 11.54 -8.21 20.58
N PRO A 13 12.31 -9.07 21.29
CA PRO A 13 13.58 -8.67 21.90
C PRO A 13 14.66 -8.28 20.88
N TYR A 14 14.50 -8.62 19.60
CA TYR A 14 15.45 -8.32 18.53
C TYR A 14 15.20 -6.98 17.84
N ILE A 15 14.17 -6.22 18.25
CA ILE A 15 13.87 -4.92 17.66
C ILE A 15 14.04 -3.79 18.68
N PHE A 16 14.76 -2.73 18.26
CA PHE A 16 14.97 -1.52 19.05
C PHE A 16 14.29 -0.32 18.39
N SER A 17 13.93 0.68 19.20
CA SER A 17 13.32 1.92 18.75
C SER A 17 13.58 3.08 19.72
N LEU A 18 13.80 4.28 19.16
CA LEU A 18 13.89 5.54 19.90
C LEU A 18 12.55 6.31 19.97
N ASN A 19 11.58 5.95 19.12
CA ASN A 19 10.29 6.66 18.97
C ASN A 19 9.08 5.73 19.20
N ASN A 20 9.24 4.72 20.05
CA ASN A 20 8.20 3.73 20.34
C ASN A 20 7.57 3.05 19.09
N PHE A 21 8.39 2.78 18.07
CA PHE A 21 8.03 2.04 16.84
C PHE A 21 7.02 2.75 15.93
N VAL A 22 6.74 4.03 16.17
CA VAL A 22 5.88 4.86 15.31
C VAL A 22 6.47 4.94 13.90
N GLY A 23 5.63 4.74 12.90
CA GLY A 23 6.01 4.68 11.49
C GLY A 23 6.55 3.32 11.04
N ARG A 24 6.67 2.34 11.93
CA ARG A 24 7.13 0.99 11.56
C ARG A 24 5.96 0.17 11.00
N GLN A 25 6.23 -0.48 9.87
CA GLN A 25 5.33 -1.40 9.21
C GLN A 25 5.99 -2.78 9.06
N THR A 26 5.31 -3.85 9.45
CA THR A 26 5.81 -5.22 9.36
C THR A 26 4.77 -6.10 8.66
N TRP A 27 5.21 -6.97 7.75
CA TRP A 27 4.34 -7.97 7.13
C TRP A 27 4.50 -9.31 7.82
N GLU A 28 3.39 -9.90 8.24
CA GLU A 28 3.35 -11.28 8.75
C GLU A 28 2.50 -12.16 7.82
N PHE A 29 2.85 -13.43 7.72
CA PHE A 29 2.05 -14.40 6.99
C PHE A 29 1.09 -15.10 7.95
N ASP A 30 -0.19 -15.09 7.61
CA ASP A 30 -1.27 -15.71 8.38
C ASP A 30 -2.10 -16.61 7.44
N LEU A 31 -2.18 -17.90 7.74
CA LEU A 31 -2.89 -18.90 6.93
C LEU A 31 -4.42 -18.70 6.93
N ASP A 32 -4.94 -18.21 8.05
CA ASP A 32 -6.38 -18.07 8.30
C ASP A 32 -6.86 -16.66 8.00
N ALA A 33 -5.95 -15.69 7.84
CA ALA A 33 -6.29 -14.33 7.49
C ALA A 33 -7.04 -14.21 6.15
N GLY A 34 -8.10 -13.41 6.21
CA GLY A 34 -8.84 -12.85 5.09
C GLY A 34 -9.91 -13.74 4.47
N THR A 35 -10.98 -13.11 4.00
CA THR A 35 -12.10 -13.80 3.34
C THR A 35 -11.70 -14.29 1.94
N PRO A 36 -12.47 -15.21 1.33
CA PRO A 36 -12.23 -15.66 -0.05
C PRO A 36 -12.13 -14.51 -1.05
N GLU A 37 -12.97 -13.48 -0.91
CA GLU A 37 -12.99 -12.30 -1.78
C GLU A 37 -11.69 -11.49 -1.64
N GLU A 38 -11.21 -11.32 -0.41
CA GLU A 38 -9.98 -10.59 -0.12
C GLU A 38 -8.75 -11.32 -0.67
N ARG A 39 -8.73 -12.65 -0.52
CA ARG A 39 -7.70 -13.50 -1.10
C ARG A 39 -7.72 -13.41 -2.64
N ALA A 40 -8.90 -13.46 -3.25
CA ALA A 40 -9.05 -13.30 -4.70
C ALA A 40 -8.59 -11.92 -5.20
N GLN A 41 -8.86 -10.85 -4.43
CA GLN A 41 -8.38 -9.50 -4.73
C GLN A 41 -6.85 -9.42 -4.71
N VAL A 42 -6.20 -10.05 -3.72
CA VAL A 42 -4.74 -10.13 -3.62
C VAL A 42 -4.15 -10.92 -4.78
N GLU A 43 -4.69 -12.09 -5.12
CA GLU A 43 -4.21 -12.89 -6.25
C GLU A 43 -4.38 -12.17 -7.59
N THR A 44 -5.46 -11.41 -7.76
CA THR A 44 -5.67 -10.57 -8.95
C THR A 44 -4.59 -9.50 -9.04
N ALA A 45 -4.23 -8.85 -7.93
CA ALA A 45 -3.16 -7.85 -7.89
C ALA A 45 -1.79 -8.48 -8.16
N HIS A 46 -1.52 -9.69 -7.65
CA HIS A 46 -0.29 -10.44 -7.94
C HIS A 46 -0.18 -10.78 -9.43
N LYS A 47 -1.26 -11.29 -10.03
CA LYS A 47 -1.30 -11.61 -11.47
C LYS A 47 -1.06 -10.36 -12.32
N ASN A 48 -1.75 -9.26 -11.99
CA ASN A 48 -1.56 -7.98 -12.69
C ASN A 48 -0.10 -7.51 -12.60
N PHE A 49 0.51 -7.58 -11.42
CA PHE A 49 1.93 -7.25 -11.26
C PHE A 49 2.81 -8.16 -12.11
N TYR A 50 2.60 -9.48 -12.08
CA TYR A 50 3.38 -10.43 -12.87
C TYR A 50 3.31 -10.14 -14.38
N ASP A 51 2.11 -9.86 -14.89
CA ASP A 51 1.89 -9.58 -16.30
C ASP A 51 2.52 -8.24 -16.74
N ASN A 52 2.70 -7.28 -15.82
CA ASN A 52 3.11 -5.91 -16.14
C ASN A 52 4.48 -5.49 -15.59
N CYS A 53 5.14 -6.27 -14.72
CA CYS A 53 6.36 -5.87 -14.01
C CYS A 53 7.56 -5.58 -14.93
N PHE A 54 7.52 -6.03 -16.18
CA PHE A 54 8.52 -5.69 -17.19
C PHE A 54 8.31 -4.31 -17.81
N TYR A 55 7.07 -3.84 -17.89
CA TYR A 55 6.68 -2.54 -18.46
C TYR A 55 6.51 -1.45 -17.40
N VAL A 56 5.97 -1.82 -16.23
CA VAL A 56 5.76 -0.94 -15.08
C VAL A 56 6.54 -1.52 -13.90
N LYS A 57 7.67 -0.88 -13.58
CA LYS A 57 8.61 -1.36 -12.55
C LYS A 57 8.12 -1.22 -11.11
N PRO A 58 7.56 -0.07 -10.67
CA PRO A 58 7.15 0.07 -9.27
C PRO A 58 5.83 -0.66 -9.01
N CYS A 59 5.76 -1.40 -7.89
CA CYS A 59 4.49 -1.96 -7.44
C CYS A 59 3.60 -0.83 -6.88
N SER A 60 2.34 -0.79 -7.26
CA SER A 60 1.41 0.30 -6.89
C SER A 60 0.88 0.23 -5.45
N ASP A 61 1.61 -0.41 -4.53
CA ASP A 61 1.29 -0.44 -3.10
C ASP A 61 -0.09 -1.02 -2.77
N LEU A 62 -0.65 -1.82 -3.68
CA LEU A 62 -2.06 -2.24 -3.63
C LEU A 62 -2.40 -3.07 -2.39
N LEU A 63 -1.49 -3.95 -1.97
CA LEU A 63 -1.77 -4.90 -0.89
C LEU A 63 -2.08 -4.21 0.43
N TRP A 64 -1.25 -3.24 0.85
CA TRP A 64 -1.52 -2.52 2.09
C TRP A 64 -2.70 -1.56 1.95
N ARG A 65 -2.89 -0.94 0.77
CA ARG A 65 -4.03 -0.05 0.52
C ARG A 65 -5.35 -0.80 0.66
N PHE A 66 -5.44 -2.04 0.17
CA PHE A 66 -6.64 -2.87 0.34
C PHE A 66 -6.95 -3.12 1.82
N GLN A 67 -5.93 -3.43 2.62
CA GLN A 67 -6.10 -3.66 4.05
C GLN A 67 -6.55 -2.39 4.79
N ILE A 68 -5.81 -1.27 4.65
CA ILE A 68 -6.09 -0.03 5.39
C ILE A 68 -7.45 0.56 5.00
N LEU A 69 -7.78 0.60 3.71
CA LEU A 69 -9.09 1.13 3.28
C LEU A 69 -10.24 0.29 3.83
N ARG A 70 -10.06 -1.02 3.97
CA ARG A 70 -11.06 -1.92 4.53
C ARG A 70 -11.20 -1.75 6.04
N GLU A 71 -10.09 -1.68 6.77
CA GLU A 71 -10.07 -1.41 8.21
C GLU A 71 -10.75 -0.06 8.52
N ASN A 72 -10.53 0.93 7.66
CA ASN A 72 -11.17 2.25 7.74
C ASN A 72 -12.61 2.29 7.18
N ASN A 73 -13.16 1.15 6.73
CA ASN A 73 -14.48 1.05 6.07
C ASN A 73 -14.70 2.09 4.96
N PHE A 74 -13.62 2.47 4.27
CA PHE A 74 -13.62 3.57 3.33
C PHE A 74 -14.40 3.21 2.06
N LYS A 75 -15.29 4.11 1.65
CA LYS A 75 -15.96 4.07 0.35
C LYS A 75 -15.81 5.43 -0.30
N GLN A 76 -15.27 5.45 -1.52
CA GLN A 76 -15.13 6.70 -2.26
C GLN A 76 -16.50 7.15 -2.76
N THR A 77 -17.02 8.23 -2.20
CA THR A 77 -18.34 8.80 -2.53
C THR A 77 -18.28 9.95 -3.54
N ILE A 78 -17.13 10.61 -3.65
CA ILE A 78 -16.96 11.76 -4.56
C ILE A 78 -16.76 11.20 -5.97
N ALA A 79 -17.55 11.62 -6.97
CA ALA A 79 -17.43 11.11 -8.34
C ALA A 79 -16.06 11.42 -8.97
N SER A 80 -15.62 10.54 -9.88
CA SER A 80 -14.41 10.80 -10.68
C SER A 80 -14.73 11.80 -11.78
N VAL A 81 -13.90 12.82 -11.92
CA VAL A 81 -13.93 13.71 -13.08
C VAL A 81 -13.00 13.14 -14.15
N LYS A 82 -13.48 13.01 -15.39
CA LYS A 82 -12.64 12.73 -16.55
C LYS A 82 -12.43 14.04 -17.29
N ILE A 83 -11.22 14.23 -17.82
CA ILE A 83 -10.85 15.39 -18.62
C ILE A 83 -10.50 14.83 -20.00
N GLU A 84 -11.22 15.28 -21.02
CA GLU A 84 -10.97 14.86 -22.40
C GLU A 84 -9.83 15.69 -23.02
N ASP A 85 -9.23 15.17 -24.10
CA ASP A 85 -8.13 15.87 -24.76
C ASP A 85 -8.60 17.20 -25.37
N GLY A 86 -7.83 18.27 -25.14
CA GLY A 86 -8.19 19.64 -25.54
C GLY A 86 -9.32 20.30 -24.73
N GLU A 87 -9.85 19.65 -23.68
CA GLU A 87 -10.88 20.21 -22.83
C GLU A 87 -10.33 21.28 -21.88
N GLU A 88 -11.03 22.41 -21.75
CA GLU A 88 -10.65 23.44 -20.78
C GLU A 88 -10.89 22.96 -19.33
N ILE A 89 -9.86 23.12 -18.49
CA ILE A 89 -9.89 22.69 -17.10
C ILE A 89 -10.52 23.80 -16.24
N SER A 90 -11.75 23.58 -15.80
CA SER A 90 -12.44 24.49 -14.88
C SER A 90 -11.99 24.32 -13.42
N GLU A 91 -12.13 25.38 -12.63
CA GLU A 91 -11.87 25.34 -11.18
C GLU A 91 -12.69 24.28 -10.45
N GLU A 92 -13.93 24.05 -10.87
CA GLU A 92 -14.81 23.02 -10.31
C GLU A 92 -14.22 21.60 -10.49
N LYS A 93 -13.69 21.31 -11.68
CA LYS A 93 -13.05 20.01 -11.98
C LYS A 93 -11.80 19.81 -11.13
N VAL A 94 -10.97 20.85 -11.01
CA VAL A 94 -9.77 20.83 -10.16
C VAL A 94 -10.17 20.58 -8.70
N THR A 95 -11.13 21.35 -8.20
CA THR A 95 -11.60 21.26 -6.81
C THR A 95 -12.18 19.88 -6.50
N THR A 96 -13.00 19.33 -7.39
CA THR A 96 -13.59 18.00 -7.23
C THR A 96 -12.53 16.91 -7.24
N THR A 97 -11.58 16.99 -8.18
CA THR A 97 -10.46 16.04 -8.29
C THR A 97 -9.59 16.08 -7.04
N LEU A 98 -9.22 17.28 -6.58
CA LEU A 98 -8.40 17.47 -5.39
C LEU A 98 -9.12 16.95 -4.14
N ARG A 99 -10.41 17.28 -3.97
CA ARG A 99 -11.21 16.80 -2.83
C ARG A 99 -11.31 15.27 -2.84
N ARG A 100 -11.52 14.65 -4.01
CA ARG A 100 -11.53 13.18 -4.16
C ARG A 100 -10.18 12.56 -3.78
N ALA A 101 -9.08 13.17 -4.23
CA ALA A 101 -7.72 12.71 -3.94
C ALA A 101 -7.37 12.84 -2.45
N VAL A 102 -7.62 14.00 -1.85
CA VAL A 102 -7.39 14.22 -0.41
C VAL A 102 -8.23 13.26 0.43
N ASN A 103 -9.52 13.10 0.10
CA ASN A 103 -10.38 12.14 0.81
C ASN A 103 -9.81 10.71 0.75
N HIS A 104 -9.27 10.31 -0.41
CA HIS A 104 -8.66 9.00 -0.57
C HIS A 104 -7.34 8.85 0.20
N ILE A 105 -6.44 9.84 0.11
CA ILE A 105 -5.15 9.80 0.80
C ILE A 105 -5.35 9.84 2.31
N SER A 106 -6.25 10.68 2.83
CA SER A 106 -6.57 10.72 4.25
C SER A 106 -7.05 9.37 4.79
N ALA A 107 -7.85 8.65 4.00
CA ALA A 107 -8.31 7.30 4.37
C ALA A 107 -7.22 6.22 4.34
N LEU A 108 -6.03 6.53 3.81
CA LEU A 108 -4.86 5.65 3.81
C LEU A 108 -3.91 5.92 4.99
N GLN A 109 -4.24 6.86 5.87
CA GLN A 109 -3.46 7.10 7.08
C GLN A 109 -3.55 5.88 8.00
N ALA A 110 -2.40 5.41 8.46
CA ALA A 110 -2.30 4.32 9.43
C ALA A 110 -2.69 4.78 10.84
N SER A 111 -2.91 3.81 11.73
CA SER A 111 -3.41 4.04 13.10
C SER A 111 -2.52 4.91 13.98
N ASP A 112 -1.21 4.96 13.72
CA ASP A 112 -0.23 5.80 14.39
C ASP A 112 0.03 7.14 13.66
N GLY A 113 -0.75 7.44 12.62
CA GLY A 113 -0.73 8.70 11.89
C GLY A 113 0.21 8.78 10.68
N HIS A 114 1.04 7.76 10.42
CA HIS A 114 1.89 7.75 9.22
C HIS A 114 1.14 7.26 7.97
N TRP A 115 1.75 7.46 6.79
CA TRP A 115 1.31 6.80 5.56
C TRP A 115 2.28 5.69 5.21
N PRO A 116 1.84 4.42 5.24
CA PRO A 116 2.65 3.30 4.76
C PRO A 116 3.12 3.58 3.34
N SER A 117 4.39 3.30 3.07
CA SER A 117 4.96 3.48 1.74
C SER A 117 6.05 2.45 1.51
N LEU A 118 6.11 1.93 0.29
CA LEU A 118 7.28 1.19 -0.14
C LEU A 118 8.27 2.18 -0.74
N ASN A 119 9.38 2.43 -0.03
CA ASN A 119 10.52 3.12 -0.61
C ASN A 119 11.41 2.15 -1.39
N ALA A 120 10.89 1.63 -2.50
CA ALA A 120 11.65 0.83 -3.45
C ALA A 120 12.16 1.75 -4.57
N GLY A 121 13.38 2.28 -4.40
CA GLY A 121 14.03 3.08 -5.44
C GLY A 121 14.77 2.18 -6.42
N PRO A 122 16.00 1.72 -6.10
CA PRO A 122 16.74 0.84 -6.99
C PRO A 122 16.47 -0.66 -6.77
N LEU A 123 16.39 -1.42 -7.86
CA LEU A 123 16.24 -2.88 -7.83
C LEU A 123 17.51 -3.63 -7.36
N PHE A 124 18.55 -2.93 -6.89
CA PHE A 124 19.80 -3.55 -6.43
C PHE A 124 19.76 -4.03 -4.97
N TYR A 125 18.72 -3.74 -4.18
CA TYR A 125 18.63 -4.25 -2.81
C TYR A 125 18.37 -5.76 -2.76
N PHE A 126 17.67 -6.30 -3.78
CA PHE A 126 17.27 -7.71 -3.80
C PHE A 126 18.38 -8.70 -4.22
N PRO A 127 19.24 -8.41 -5.21
CA PRO A 127 20.30 -9.35 -5.60
C PRO A 127 21.27 -9.75 -4.46
N PRO A 128 21.77 -8.82 -3.62
CA PRO A 128 22.56 -9.19 -2.45
C PRO A 128 21.78 -10.04 -1.44
N LEU A 129 20.52 -9.69 -1.17
CA LEU A 129 19.65 -10.44 -0.24
C LEU A 129 19.47 -11.89 -0.69
N VAL A 130 19.15 -12.12 -1.97
CA VAL A 130 18.99 -13.47 -2.54
C VAL A 130 20.29 -14.27 -2.46
N SER A 131 21.42 -13.62 -2.77
CA SER A 131 22.74 -14.26 -2.70
C SER A 131 23.07 -14.71 -1.28
N THR A 132 22.78 -13.88 -0.27
CA THR A 132 23.02 -14.25 1.13
C THR A 132 22.15 -15.40 1.62
N THR A 133 20.89 -15.48 1.19
CA THR A 133 19.99 -16.60 1.55
C THR A 133 20.31 -17.91 0.84
N TYR A 134 21.06 -17.86 -0.27
CA TYR A 134 21.47 -19.06 -1.00
C TYR A 134 22.81 -19.63 -0.50
N CYS A 135 23.68 -18.77 0.05
CA CYS A 135 24.98 -19.16 0.61
C CYS A 135 24.94 -19.57 2.09
N LEU A 136 23.80 -19.36 2.78
CA LEU A 136 23.52 -19.81 4.16
C LEU A 136 22.65 -21.07 4.12
#